data_AF-A0A8H9CM68-F1
#
_entry.id   AF-A0A8H9CM68-F1
#
_cell.length_a   1.000
_cell.length_b   1.000
_cell.length_c   1.000
_cell.angle_alpha   90.00
_cell.angle_beta   90.00
_cell.angle_gamma   90.00
#
_symmetry.space_group_name_H-M   'P 1'
#
loop_
_entity.id
_entity.type
_entity.pdbx_description
1 polymer ?
#
loop_
_entity_poly.entity_id
_entity_poly.type
_entity_poly.pdbx_seq_one_letter_code
_entity_poly.pdbx_strand_id
1 'polypeptide(L)'
;MRVQDPRTGGAEASTKPERIRPPMARMSLQHPSHCDICGKHRSSKNHQACSRIRQERKNAEWAAHMAEQEAARTAKQEKRRYAR
;
A
#
# COMPACT_ATOMS: atom_id res chain seq x y z
N MET A 1 33.01 -52.17 -33.80
CA MET A 1 33.22 -50.76 -34.18
C MET A 1 33.07 -49.90 -32.93
N ARG A 2 34.15 -49.25 -32.46
CA ARG A 2 34.11 -48.28 -31.35
C ARG A 2 33.88 -46.89 -31.95
N VAL A 3 32.72 -46.30 -31.70
CA VAL A 3 32.46 -44.89 -32.02
C VAL A 3 32.86 -44.08 -30.78
N GLN A 4 33.81 -43.17 -30.95
CA GLN A 4 34.22 -42.22 -29.93
C GLN A 4 33.47 -40.92 -30.19
N ASP A 5 32.57 -40.55 -29.27
CA ASP A 5 31.91 -39.24 -29.32
C ASP A 5 32.86 -38.14 -28.82
N PRO A 6 32.97 -37.00 -29.51
CA PRO A 6 33.81 -35.90 -29.07
C PRO A 6 33.17 -35.13 -27.90
N ARG A 7 33.96 -34.98 -26.84
CA ARG A 7 33.67 -34.15 -25.65
C ARG A 7 33.62 -32.68 -26.06
N THR A 8 32.42 -32.10 -26.13
CA THR A 8 32.23 -30.65 -26.17
C THR A 8 31.88 -30.14 -24.77
N GLY A 9 32.92 -29.83 -24.00
CA GLY A 9 32.81 -28.99 -22.82
C GLY A 9 32.65 -27.53 -23.25
N GLY A 10 31.41 -27.03 -23.24
CA GLY A 10 31.11 -25.61 -23.32
C GLY A 10 30.77 -25.10 -21.94
N ALA A 11 31.65 -24.28 -21.35
CA ALA A 11 31.33 -23.54 -20.14
C ALA A 11 30.20 -22.55 -20.46
N GLU A 12 28.99 -22.86 -20.02
CA GLU A 12 27.87 -21.93 -20.10
C GLU A 12 28.11 -20.79 -19.09
N ALA A 13 28.52 -19.64 -19.60
CA ALA A 13 28.44 -18.39 -18.85
C ALA A 13 26.97 -18.18 -18.48
N SER A 14 26.66 -18.28 -17.18
CA SER A 14 25.33 -18.06 -16.62
C SER A 14 24.90 -16.61 -16.86
N THR A 15 24.26 -16.36 -18.00
CA THR A 15 23.59 -15.11 -18.30
C THR A 15 22.34 -15.05 -17.41
N LYS A 16 22.34 -14.13 -16.44
CA LYS A 16 21.16 -13.90 -15.59
C LYS A 16 20.00 -13.52 -16.50
N PRO A 17 18.87 -14.24 -16.50
CA PRO A 17 17.72 -13.86 -17.30
C PRO A 17 17.26 -12.46 -16.88
N GLU A 18 16.98 -11.61 -17.86
CA GLU A 18 16.46 -10.26 -17.65
C GLU A 18 15.15 -10.35 -16.86
N ARG A 19 15.14 -9.79 -15.65
CA ARG A 19 13.98 -9.91 -14.76
C ARG A 19 12.87 -8.98 -15.22
N ILE A 20 11.87 -9.56 -15.88
CA ILE A 20 10.63 -8.90 -16.32
C ILE A 20 9.86 -8.30 -15.13
N ARG A 21 9.99 -8.88 -13.93
CA ARG A 21 9.29 -8.42 -12.72
C ARG A 21 10.26 -7.68 -11.81
N PRO A 22 9.90 -6.49 -11.30
CA PRO A 22 10.69 -5.80 -10.32
C PRO A 22 10.93 -6.70 -9.09
N PRO A 23 12.06 -6.53 -8.39
CA PRO A 23 12.32 -7.30 -7.19
C PRO A 23 11.21 -7.05 -6.17
N MET A 24 10.68 -8.12 -5.58
CA MET A 24 9.74 -8.00 -4.47
C MET A 24 10.32 -7.09 -3.39
N ALA A 25 9.45 -6.33 -2.70
CA ALA A 25 9.85 -5.45 -1.62
C ALA A 25 10.70 -6.24 -0.60
N ARG A 26 11.94 -5.81 -0.39
CA ARG A 26 12.90 -6.47 0.52
C ARG A 26 12.52 -6.29 1.99
N MET A 27 11.68 -5.31 2.30
CA MET A 27 11.16 -5.06 3.64
C MET A 27 9.81 -5.76 3.79
N SER A 28 9.67 -6.54 4.87
CA SER A 28 8.39 -7.09 5.28
C SER A 28 7.41 -5.95 5.56
N LEU A 29 6.22 -5.98 4.96
CA LEU A 29 5.08 -5.15 5.37
C LEU A 29 4.61 -5.64 6.75
N GLN A 30 5.36 -5.30 7.79
CA GLN A 30 4.95 -5.61 9.16
C GLN A 30 3.78 -4.71 9.50
N HIS A 31 2.59 -5.28 9.41
CA HIS A 31 1.45 -4.66 10.03
C HIS A 31 1.63 -4.73 11.56
N PRO A 32 1.20 -3.71 12.32
CA PRO A 32 1.27 -3.75 13.77
C PRO A 32 0.57 -5.01 14.29
N SER A 33 1.33 -5.85 14.99
CA SER A 33 0.85 -7.06 15.65
C SER A 33 -0.18 -6.73 16.73
N HIS A 34 -0.10 -5.54 17.31
CA HIS A 34 -1.01 -5.04 18.34
C HIS A 34 -2.02 -4.04 17.75
N CYS A 35 -3.23 -4.03 18.32
CA CYS A 35 -4.22 -3.02 18.03
C CYS A 35 -3.87 -1.72 18.76
N ASP A 36 -3.82 -0.64 18.01
CA ASP A 36 -3.70 0.76 18.45
C ASP A 36 -4.80 1.25 19.39
N ILE A 37 -5.98 0.60 19.40
CA ILE A 37 -7.12 1.04 20.22
C ILE A 37 -7.15 0.30 21.55
N CYS A 38 -7.02 -1.03 21.53
CA CYS A 38 -7.16 -1.85 22.74
C CYS A 38 -5.84 -2.46 23.23
N GLY A 39 -4.72 -2.25 22.53
CA GLY A 39 -3.39 -2.77 22.89
C GLY A 39 -3.21 -4.28 22.74
N LYS A 40 -4.29 -5.03 22.48
CA LYS A 40 -4.26 -6.51 22.33
C LYS A 40 -3.70 -6.91 20.98
N HIS A 41 -3.19 -8.13 20.89
CA HIS A 41 -2.71 -8.69 19.64
C HIS A 41 -3.86 -8.80 18.62
N ARG A 42 -3.69 -8.34 17.37
CA ARG A 42 -4.75 -8.29 16.35
C ARG A 42 -5.32 -9.66 15.98
N SER A 43 -4.57 -10.73 16.23
CA SER A 43 -5.08 -12.10 16.06
C SER A 43 -6.09 -12.51 17.15
N SER A 44 -6.24 -11.74 18.23
CA SER A 44 -7.25 -12.02 19.24
C SER A 44 -8.64 -11.81 18.64
N LYS A 45 -9.56 -12.75 18.90
CA LYS A 45 -10.98 -12.57 18.63
C LYS A 45 -11.48 -11.42 19.52
N ASN A 46 -12.36 -10.53 19.00
CA ASN A 46 -12.95 -9.33 19.66
C ASN A 46 -12.40 -7.95 19.23
N HIS A 47 -12.23 -7.70 17.93
CA HIS A 47 -11.87 -6.37 17.39
C HIS A 47 -13.03 -5.60 16.73
N GLN A 48 -14.28 -6.05 16.85
CA GLN A 48 -15.42 -5.40 16.21
C GLN A 48 -15.61 -3.94 16.66
N ALA A 49 -15.59 -3.70 17.98
CA ALA A 49 -15.69 -2.35 18.54
C ALA A 49 -14.51 -1.45 18.10
N CYS A 50 -13.29 -1.98 18.11
CA CYS A 50 -12.11 -1.25 17.64
C CYS A 50 -12.20 -0.90 16.15
N SER A 51 -12.73 -1.82 15.33
CA SER A 51 -12.96 -1.55 13.90
C SER A 51 -13.94 -0.40 13.70
N ARG A 52 -15.05 -0.41 14.44
CA ARG A 52 -16.06 0.64 14.39
C ARG A 52 -15.50 2.02 14.77
N ILE A 53 -14.73 2.10 15.86
CA ILE A 53 -14.05 3.35 16.26
C ILE A 53 -13.12 3.85 15.15
N ARG A 54 -12.38 2.95 14.48
CA ARG A 54 -11.49 3.33 13.38
C ARG A 54 -12.27 3.90 12.19
N GLN A 55 -13.41 3.29 11.86
CA GLN A 55 -14.30 3.79 10.81
C GLN A 55 -14.89 5.16 11.16
N GLU A 56 -15.36 5.35 12.40
CA GLU A 56 -15.89 6.63 12.87
C GLU A 56 -14.83 7.75 12.79
N ARG A 57 -13.58 7.48 13.20
CA ARG A 57 -12.48 8.44 13.07
C ARG A 57 -12.19 8.80 11.60
N LYS A 58 -12.16 7.81 10.71
CA LYS A 58 -11.96 8.04 9.27
C LYS A 58 -13.11 8.83 8.66
N ASN A 59 -14.34 8.58 9.09
CA ASN A 59 -15.51 9.33 8.65
C ASN A 59 -15.45 10.78 9.13
N ALA A 60 -14.99 11.03 10.37
CA ALA A 60 -14.81 12.38 10.89
C ALA A 60 -13.72 13.15 10.14
N GLU A 61 -12.58 12.51 9.86
CA GLU A 61 -11.51 13.07 9.02
C GLU A 61 -12.03 13.44 7.63
N TRP A 62 -12.82 12.54 7.01
CA TRP A 62 -13.40 12.78 5.71
C TRP A 62 -14.42 13.92 5.71
N ALA A 63 -15.28 13.99 6.74
CA ALA A 63 -16.25 15.07 6.90
C ALA A 63 -15.57 16.43 7.02
N ALA A 64 -14.48 16.53 7.79
CA ALA A 64 -13.71 17.76 7.92
C ALA A 64 -13.11 18.21 6.57
N HIS A 65 -12.51 17.29 5.84
CA HIS A 65 -11.94 17.57 4.51
C HIS A 65 -13.01 18.05 3.51
N MET A 66 -14.21 17.47 3.55
CA MET A 66 -15.31 17.91 2.71
C MET A 66 -15.81 19.31 3.10
N ALA A 67 -15.91 19.62 4.40
CA ALA A 67 -16.29 20.95 4.87
C ALA A 67 -15.27 22.02 4.45
N GLU A 68 -13.97 21.72 4.52
CA GLU A 68 -12.90 22.61 4.03
C GLU A 68 -13.02 22.87 2.52
N GLN A 69 -13.30 21.81 1.74
CA GLN A 69 -13.52 21.96 0.30
C GLN A 69 -14.76 22.80 -0.01
N GLU A 70 -15.86 22.60 0.71
CA GLU A 70 -17.07 23.39 0.54
C GLU A 70 -16.83 24.86 0.90
N ALA A 71 -16.15 25.14 2.02
CA ALA A 71 -15.76 26.50 2.40
C ALA A 71 -14.85 27.16 1.34
N ALA A 72 -13.92 26.40 0.75
CA ALA A 72 -13.09 26.90 -0.34
C ALA A 72 -13.91 27.17 -1.62
N ARG A 73 -14.94 26.37 -1.90
CA ARG A 73 -15.86 26.57 -3.03
C ARG A 73 -16.72 27.81 -2.82
N THR A 74 -17.32 27.99 -1.65
CA THR A 74 -18.16 29.15 -1.33
C THR A 74 -17.33 30.44 -1.35
N ALA A 75 -16.14 30.45 -0.74
CA ALA A 75 -15.25 31.61 -0.75
C ALA A 75 -14.83 32.01 -2.18
N LYS A 76 -14.59 31.04 -3.07
CA LYS A 76 -14.32 31.32 -4.50
C LYS A 76 -15.55 31.90 -5.20
N GLN A 77 -16.75 31.40 -4.88
CA GLN A 77 -18.00 31.91 -5.44
C GLN A 77 -18.29 33.33 -4.99
N GLU A 78 -18.12 33.63 -3.70
CA GLU A 78 -18.30 34.97 -3.14
C GLU A 78 -17.31 35.96 -3.77
N LYS A 79 -16.02 35.60 -3.87
CA LYS A 79 -15.03 36.43 -4.58
C LYS A 79 -15.46 36.73 -6.02
N ARG A 80 -16.00 35.76 -6.75
CA ARG A 80 -16.54 35.99 -8.11
C ARG A 80 -17.78 36.88 -8.12
N ARG A 81 -18.64 36.75 -7.11
CA ARG A 81 -19.88 37.54 -6.98
C ARG A 81 -19.59 39.01 -6.67
N TYR A 82 -18.63 39.29 -5.79
CA TYR A 82 -18.25 40.64 -5.39
C TYR A 82 -17.20 41.29 -6.31
N ALA A 83 -16.60 40.52 -7.23
CA ALA A 83 -15.72 41.05 -8.29
C ALA A 83 -16.49 41.55 -9.54
N ARG A 84 -17.83 41.63 -9.46
CA ARG A 84 -18.73 42.09 -10.52
C ARG A 84 -19.35 43.42 -10.14
#